data_AF-A0A392PLE5-F1
#
_entry.id   AF-A0A392PLE5-F1
#
_cell.length_a   1.000
_cell.length_b   1.000
_cell.length_c   1.000
_cell.angle_alpha   90.00
_cell.angle_beta   90.00
_cell.angle_gamma   90.00
#
_symmetry.space_group_name_H-M   'P 1'
#
loop_
_entity.id
_entity.type
_entity.pdbx_description
1 polymer ?
#
loop_
_entity_poly.entity_id
_entity_poly.type
_entity_poly.pdbx_seq_one_letter_code
_entity_poly.pdbx_strand_id
1 'polypeptide(L)'
;PGHSLRTFTGSTAVMSIDFHPSKDDLICSCDNKEIRYWSIEKGSLVGVYKGGVTLVRFQPGLGKLLAAAANNQILILDAETLRCKFKLQVSIEYSFAFAFVYL
;
A
#
# COMPACT_ATOMS: atom_id res chain seq x y z
N PRO A 1 -11.95 -27.46 8.36
CA PRO A 1 -12.30 -26.66 7.16
C PRO A 1 -12.22 -25.17 7.47
N GLY A 2 -11.11 -24.54 7.06
CA GLY A 2 -10.84 -23.12 7.28
C GLY A 2 -11.64 -22.27 6.29
N HIS A 3 -12.70 -21.64 6.79
CA HIS A 3 -13.46 -20.64 6.07
C HIS A 3 -12.76 -19.28 6.19
N SER A 4 -12.90 -18.41 5.19
CA SER A 4 -12.38 -17.05 5.30
C SER A 4 -13.07 -16.32 6.45
N LEU A 5 -12.29 -15.70 7.33
CA LEU A 5 -12.83 -14.89 8.43
C LEU A 5 -13.55 -13.64 7.90
N ARG A 6 -12.99 -13.04 6.86
CA ARG A 6 -13.56 -11.90 6.13
C ARG A 6 -13.17 -11.94 4.67
N THR A 7 -14.05 -11.43 3.81
CA THR A 7 -13.80 -11.25 2.38
C THR A 7 -14.00 -9.78 2.04
N PHE A 8 -12.95 -9.11 1.58
CA PHE A 8 -13.01 -7.72 1.13
C PHE A 8 -13.23 -7.69 -0.38
N THR A 9 -14.31 -7.07 -0.84
CA THR A 9 -14.74 -7.10 -2.24
C THR A 9 -14.62 -5.74 -2.91
N GLY A 10 -14.69 -5.74 -4.24
CA GLY A 10 -14.74 -4.52 -5.05
C GLY A 10 -13.39 -4.06 -5.60
N SER A 11 -12.27 -4.68 -5.22
CA SER A 11 -10.99 -4.54 -5.93
C SER A 11 -11.05 -5.28 -7.27
N THR A 12 -10.31 -4.78 -8.26
CA THR A 12 -9.99 -5.54 -9.47
C THR A 12 -8.84 -6.51 -9.16
N ALA A 13 -7.94 -6.80 -10.12
CA ALA A 13 -6.79 -7.64 -9.83
C ALA A 13 -5.84 -6.93 -8.84
N VAL A 14 -5.63 -7.54 -7.67
CA VAL A 14 -4.70 -7.03 -6.65
C VAL A 14 -3.27 -7.36 -7.07
N MET A 15 -2.45 -6.32 -7.20
CA MET A 15 -1.05 -6.44 -7.63
C MET A 15 -0.10 -6.53 -6.44
N SER A 16 -0.44 -5.88 -5.33
CA SER A 16 0.34 -5.87 -4.10
C SER A 16 -0.56 -5.65 -2.91
N ILE A 17 -0.19 -6.24 -1.76
CA ILE A 17 -0.88 -6.08 -0.49
C ILE A 17 0.14 -5.96 0.63
N ASP A 18 -0.14 -5.15 1.63
CA ASP A 18 0.63 -5.09 2.86
C ASP A 18 -0.24 -4.79 4.08
N PHE A 19 0.17 -5.30 5.23
CA PHE A 19 -0.49 -5.05 6.52
C PHE A 19 0.19 -3.91 7.24
N HIS A 20 -0.61 -3.06 7.89
CA HIS A 20 -0.02 -2.08 8.78
C HIS A 20 0.67 -2.81 9.94
N PRO A 21 1.91 -2.44 10.33
CA PRO A 21 2.70 -3.22 11.30
C PRO A 21 2.09 -3.28 12.71
N SER A 22 1.18 -2.36 13.04
CA SER A 22 0.58 -2.24 14.38
C SER A 22 -0.92 -1.96 14.41
N LYS A 23 -1.53 -1.66 13.26
CA LYS A 23 -2.98 -1.40 13.16
C LYS A 23 -3.57 -2.60 12.45
N ASP A 24 -4.77 -3.01 12.84
CA ASP A 24 -5.53 -4.04 12.13
C ASP A 24 -6.11 -3.46 10.82
N ASP A 25 -5.23 -2.98 9.95
CA ASP A 25 -5.57 -2.45 8.65
C ASP A 25 -4.65 -3.06 7.59
N LEU A 26 -5.13 -3.07 6.35
CA LEU A 26 -4.35 -3.50 5.20
C LEU A 26 -4.50 -2.51 4.07
N ILE A 27 -3.48 -2.46 3.22
CA ILE A 27 -3.50 -1.67 2.00
C ILE A 27 -3.20 -2.57 0.81
N CYS A 28 -3.85 -2.31 -0.31
CA CYS A 28 -3.55 -3.01 -1.55
C CYS A 28 -3.51 -2.06 -2.75
N SER A 29 -2.68 -2.40 -3.74
CA SER A 29 -2.69 -1.79 -5.07
C SER A 29 -3.40 -2.70 -6.06
N CYS A 30 -4.08 -2.09 -7.02
CA CYS A 30 -4.87 -2.76 -8.05
C CYS A 30 -4.33 -2.44 -9.45
N ASP A 31 -4.53 -3.34 -10.40
CA ASP A 31 -4.17 -3.18 -11.82
C ASP A 31 -4.82 -1.94 -12.47
N ASN A 32 -5.99 -1.54 -11.98
CA ASN A 32 -6.72 -0.32 -12.38
C ASN A 32 -6.09 0.97 -11.81
N LYS A 33 -4.87 0.91 -11.24
CA LYS A 33 -4.10 2.03 -10.68
C LYS A 33 -4.66 2.64 -9.40
N GLU A 34 -5.56 1.93 -8.72
CA GLU A 34 -6.09 2.29 -7.40
C GLU A 34 -5.25 1.67 -6.28
N ILE A 35 -5.13 2.42 -5.19
CA ILE A 35 -4.76 1.95 -3.88
C ILE A 35 -6.01 1.92 -3.03
N ARG A 36 -6.25 0.83 -2.31
CA ARG A 36 -7.38 0.67 -1.41
C ARG A 36 -6.88 0.40 0.00
N TYR A 37 -7.44 1.14 0.94
CA TYR A 37 -7.12 1.03 2.36
C TYR A 37 -8.33 0.47 3.09
N TRP A 38 -8.12 -0.60 3.85
CA TRP A 38 -9.17 -1.35 4.52
C TRP A 38 -8.88 -1.45 6.01
N SER A 39 -9.90 -1.26 6.82
CA SER A 39 -9.84 -1.59 8.24
C SER A 39 -10.38 -3.00 8.45
N ILE A 40 -9.55 -3.87 9.01
CA ILE A 40 -9.89 -5.27 9.29
C ILE A 40 -10.85 -5.34 10.47
N GLU A 41 -10.60 -4.52 11.50
CA GLU A 41 -11.48 -4.39 12.67
C GLU A 41 -12.91 -4.03 12.25
N LYS A 42 -13.05 -2.95 11.46
CA LYS A 42 -14.36 -2.48 10.96
C LYS A 42 -14.91 -3.33 9.82
N GLY A 43 -14.06 -4.08 9.15
CA GLY A 43 -14.44 -4.87 7.97
C GLY A 43 -14.84 -4.02 6.76
N SER A 44 -14.36 -2.77 6.69
CA SER A 44 -14.85 -1.77 5.73
C SER A 44 -13.71 -1.05 5.01
N LEU A 45 -14.00 -0.59 3.79
CA LEU A 45 -13.10 0.24 3.00
C LEU A 45 -12.99 1.61 3.66
N VAL A 46 -11.78 1.98 4.06
CA VAL A 46 -11.48 3.30 4.64
C VAL A 46 -11.36 4.33 3.52
N GLY A 47 -10.75 3.96 2.39
CA GLY A 47 -10.64 4.87 1.25
C GLY A 47 -10.03 4.24 0.01
N VAL A 48 -10.23 4.93 -1.12
CA VAL A 48 -9.68 4.59 -2.44
C VAL A 48 -8.90 5.79 -2.96
N TYR A 49 -7.69 5.53 -3.44
CA TYR A 49 -6.76 6.56 -3.88
C TYR A 49 -6.21 6.19 -5.24
N LYS A 50 -6.19 7.14 -6.17
CA LYS A 50 -5.66 6.93 -7.51
C LYS A 50 -4.25 7.45 -7.58
N GLY A 51 -3.31 6.60 -8.01
CA GLY A 51 -1.89 6.95 -7.98
C GLY A 51 -1.03 6.32 -9.06
N GLY A 52 -1.55 5.40 -9.88
CA GLY A 52 -0.71 4.73 -10.88
C GLY A 52 0.32 3.79 -10.24
N VAL A 53 -0.02 3.23 -9.09
CA VAL A 53 0.93 2.51 -8.24
C VAL A 53 0.79 1.01 -8.45
N THR A 54 1.92 0.33 -8.64
CA THR A 54 1.96 -1.12 -8.86
C THR A 54 2.24 -1.88 -7.56
N LEU A 55 3.15 -1.38 -6.72
CA LEU A 55 3.53 -2.01 -5.45
C LEU A 55 3.35 -1.04 -4.28
N VAL A 56 2.89 -1.57 -3.13
CA VAL A 56 2.69 -0.78 -1.90
C VAL A 56 3.28 -1.49 -0.69
N ARG A 57 3.91 -0.74 0.22
CA ARG A 57 4.44 -1.25 1.50
C ARG A 57 4.31 -0.23 2.62
N PHE A 58 3.94 -0.68 3.83
CA PHE A 58 3.94 0.11 5.06
C PHE A 58 5.31 0.15 5.71
N GLN A 59 5.65 1.32 6.25
CA GLN A 59 6.92 1.52 6.94
C GLN A 59 7.04 0.49 8.06
N PRO A 60 8.10 -0.33 8.09
CA PRO A 60 8.31 -1.29 9.16
C PRO A 60 8.29 -0.63 10.54
N GLY A 61 7.70 -1.31 11.53
CA GLY A 61 7.63 -0.84 12.91
C GLY A 61 6.58 0.25 13.16
N LEU A 62 6.77 1.45 12.59
CA LEU A 62 5.90 2.60 12.89
C LEU A 62 4.66 2.68 12.00
N GLY A 63 4.71 2.21 10.75
CA GLY A 63 3.58 2.24 9.81
C GLY A 63 3.10 3.63 9.38
N LYS A 64 3.83 4.70 9.73
CA LYS A 64 3.42 6.09 9.45
C LYS A 64 3.58 6.50 7.98
N LEU A 65 4.44 5.80 7.25
CA LEU A 65 4.72 6.06 5.85
C LEU A 65 4.34 4.86 5.00
N LEU A 66 4.03 5.14 3.74
CA LEU A 66 3.79 4.14 2.71
C LEU A 66 4.73 4.38 1.53
N ALA A 67 5.47 3.36 1.10
CA ALA A 67 6.09 3.37 -0.24
C ALA A 67 5.07 2.91 -1.25
N ALA A 68 5.06 3.62 -2.36
CA ALA A 68 4.26 3.31 -3.52
C ALA A 68 5.14 3.39 -4.77
N ALA A 69 5.29 2.28 -5.50
CA ALA A 69 6.04 2.25 -6.76
C ALA A 69 5.16 2.77 -7.89
N ALA A 70 5.57 3.83 -8.56
CA ALA A 70 4.85 4.42 -9.67
C ALA A 70 5.82 4.67 -10.83
N ASN A 71 5.75 3.85 -11.88
CA ASN A 71 6.69 3.89 -13.00
C ASN A 71 8.16 3.87 -12.51
N ASN A 72 8.97 4.85 -12.90
CA ASN A 72 10.39 4.97 -12.50
C ASN A 72 10.59 5.81 -11.23
N GLN A 73 9.60 5.83 -10.35
CA GLN A 73 9.62 6.59 -9.11
C GLN A 73 9.06 5.79 -7.94
N ILE A 74 9.54 6.11 -6.75
CA ILE A 74 8.96 5.68 -5.47
C ILE A 74 8.37 6.91 -4.80
N LEU A 75 7.08 6.85 -4.49
CA LEU A 75 6.39 7.84 -3.70
C LEU A 75 6.43 7.41 -2.24
N ILE A 76 6.83 8.33 -1.36
CA ILE A 76 6.68 8.16 0.08
C ILE A 76 5.47 8.97 0.50
N LEU A 77 4.41 8.28 0.89
CA LEU A 77 3.14 8.86 1.29
C LEU A 77 3.00 8.81 2.81
N ASP A 78 2.25 9.75 3.35
CA ASP A 78 1.69 9.63 4.70
C ASP A 78 0.64 8.50 4.72
N ALA A 79 0.75 7.53 5.62
CA ALA A 79 -0.10 6.33 5.60
C ALA A 79 -1.58 6.61 5.84
N GLU A 80 -1.91 7.64 6.64
CA GLU A 80 -3.31 7.95 7.00
C GLU A 80 -3.98 8.82 5.95
N THR A 81 -3.26 9.81 5.42
CA THR A 81 -3.82 10.77 4.46
C THR A 81 -3.54 10.40 3.00
N LEU A 82 -2.61 9.48 2.77
CA LEU A 82 -2.03 9.11 1.47
C LEU A 82 -1.55 10.30 0.65
N ARG A 83 -1.18 11.39 1.34
CA ARG A 83 -0.53 12.55 0.74
C ARG A 83 0.94 12.26 0.54
N CYS A 84 1.43 12.58 -0.66
CA CYS A 84 2.83 12.44 -1.01
C CYS A 84 3.70 13.40 -0.20
N LYS A 85 4.64 12.85 0.57
CA LYS A 85 5.68 13.59 1.30
C LYS A 85 6.96 13.69 0.49
N PHE A 86 7.37 12.60 -0.16
CA PHE A 86 8.59 12.56 -0.97
C PHE A 86 8.40 11.81 -2.28
N LYS A 87 9.21 12.16 -3.27
CA LYS A 87 9.31 11.46 -4.55
C LYS A 87 10.77 11.13 -4.79
N LEU A 88 11.06 9.85 -5.00
CA LEU A 88 12.41 9.34 -5.22
C LEU A 88 12.48 8.81 -6.66
N GLN A 89 13.38 9.37 -7.47
CA GLN A 89 13.62 8.86 -8.82
C GLN A 89 14.49 7.60 -8.72
N VAL A 90 14.09 6.51 -9.38
CA VAL A 90 14.85 5.26 -9.40
C VAL A 90 15.05 4.78 -10.82
N SER A 91 16.30 4.44 -11.13
CA SER A 91 16.71 4.06 -12.50
C SER A 91 16.56 2.55 -12.78
N ILE A 92 16.21 1.73 -11.77
CA ILE A 92 16.04 0.27 -11.89
C ILE A 92 14.93 -0.26 -10.95
N GLU A 93 14.12 -1.21 -11.45
CA GLU A 93 12.95 -1.80 -10.78
C GLU A 93 13.28 -2.45 -9.42
N TYR A 94 14.50 -2.97 -9.23
CA TYR A 94 14.95 -3.61 -7.99
C TYR A 94 15.00 -2.68 -6.78
N SER A 95 14.90 -1.36 -6.97
CA SER A 95 14.99 -0.37 -5.88
C SER A 95 13.84 -0.45 -4.87
N PHE A 96 12.71 -1.09 -5.23
CA PHE A 96 11.55 -1.13 -4.33
C PHE A 96 11.83 -1.88 -3.03
N ALA A 97 12.62 -2.96 -3.09
CA ALA A 97 13.04 -3.69 -1.90
C ALA A 97 14.01 -2.86 -1.04
N PHE A 98 14.91 -2.10 -1.66
CA PHE A 98 15.93 -1.33 -0.94
C PHE A 98 15.37 -0.07 -0.28
N ALA A 99 14.42 0.65 -0.90
CA ALA A 99 13.87 1.87 -0.31
C ALA A 99 13.18 1.64 1.05
N PHE A 100 12.76 0.41 1.34
CA PHE A 100 11.95 0.09 2.52
C PHE A 100 12.67 -0.69 3.61
N VAL A 101 13.89 -1.17 3.35
CA VAL A 101 14.75 -1.72 4.41
C VAL A 101 15.34 -0.59 5.28
N TYR A 102 15.34 0.67 4.80
CA TYR A 102 16.04 1.78 5.45
C TYR A 102 15.14 2.95 5.92
N LEU A 103 13.81 2.82 5.87
CA LEU A 103 12.84 3.78 6.42
C LEU A 103 12.04 3.17 7.57
#